data_AF-A0A2D7GZ48-F1
#
_entry.id   AF-A0A2D7GZ48-F1
#
_cell.length_a   1.000
_cell.length_b   1.000
_cell.length_c   1.000
_cell.angle_alpha   90.00
_cell.angle_beta   90.00
_cell.angle_gamma   90.00
#
_symmetry.space_group_name_H-M   'P 1'
#
loop_
_entity.id
_entity.type
_entity.pdbx_description
1 polymer ?
#
loop_
_entity_poly.entity_id
_entity_poly.type
_entity_poly.pdbx_seq_one_letter_code
_entity_poly.pdbx_strand_id
1 'polypeptide(L)'
;MKTPEIALSFRQLALAQCGATIAAAALWWFGAIVGGFGMKNATVGAAEAGILLVVSLIILVLFSPAKKRPIATIATLWSATSFVRFLTALGASTLLYYVAQFELRSMMFSFLLAAVFLLVAETKILANTLSEYNTTTHD
;
A
#
# COMPACT_ATOMS: atom_id res chain seq x y z
N MET A 1 -6.28 -2.45 33.55
CA MET A 1 -7.03 -3.02 32.42
C MET A 1 -6.02 -3.66 31.47
N LYS A 2 -6.18 -4.93 31.09
CA LYS A 2 -5.28 -5.57 30.11
C LYS A 2 -5.62 -5.00 28.74
N THR A 3 -4.69 -4.26 28.15
CA THR A 3 -4.85 -3.72 26.79
C THR A 3 -4.91 -4.90 25.82
N PRO A 4 -5.89 -4.98 24.91
CA PRO A 4 -5.94 -6.04 23.92
C PRO A 4 -4.68 -5.97 23.03
N GLU A 5 -3.98 -7.09 22.92
CA GLU A 5 -2.78 -7.25 22.12
C GLU A 5 -3.09 -8.14 20.92
N ILE A 6 -2.73 -7.68 19.73
CA ILE A 6 -2.89 -8.46 18.50
C ILE A 6 -1.52 -8.69 17.86
N ALA A 7 -1.38 -9.82 17.17
CA ALA A 7 -0.24 -10.10 16.31
C ALA A 7 -0.76 -10.27 14.89
N LEU A 8 -0.14 -9.58 13.94
CA LEU A 8 -0.54 -9.66 12.53
C LEU A 8 0.40 -10.62 11.80
N SER A 9 -0.17 -11.49 10.96
CA SER A 9 0.63 -12.41 10.16
C SER A 9 1.41 -11.65 9.08
N PHE A 10 2.74 -11.63 9.22
CA PHE A 10 3.63 -11.02 8.22
C PHE A 10 3.36 -11.54 6.81
N ARG A 11 3.11 -12.85 6.68
CA ARG A 11 2.87 -13.50 5.39
C ARG A 11 1.58 -13.01 4.72
N GLN A 12 0.51 -12.81 5.50
CA GLN A 12 -0.76 -12.30 4.97
C GLN A 12 -0.65 -10.83 4.55
N LEU A 13 0.03 -10.00 5.35
CA LEU A 13 0.27 -8.60 5.02
C LEU A 13 1.15 -8.44 3.77
N ALA A 14 2.24 -9.22 3.66
CA ALA A 14 3.11 -9.21 2.50
C ALA A 14 2.40 -9.67 1.23
N LEU A 15 1.58 -10.74 1.31
CA LEU A 15 0.80 -11.23 0.18
C LEU A 15 -0.22 -10.19 -0.30
N ALA A 16 -0.88 -9.48 0.61
CA ALA A 16 -1.85 -8.47 0.22
C ALA A 16 -1.21 -7.22 -0.35
N GLN A 17 -0.05 -6.78 0.16
CA GLN A 17 0.71 -5.69 -0.43
C GLN A 17 1.18 -6.05 -1.84
N CYS A 18 1.64 -7.29 -2.04
CA CYS A 18 2.00 -7.80 -3.36
C CYS A 18 0.78 -7.89 -4.30
N GLY A 19 -0.35 -8.41 -3.82
CA GLY A 19 -1.59 -8.46 -4.60
C GLY A 19 -2.11 -7.07 -4.98
N ALA A 20 -2.10 -6.12 -4.05
CA ALA A 20 -2.56 -4.75 -4.28
C ALA A 20 -1.68 -4.02 -5.31
N THR A 21 -0.36 -4.19 -5.24
CA THR A 21 0.58 -3.57 -6.19
C THR A 21 0.51 -4.21 -7.57
N ILE A 22 0.34 -5.53 -7.67
CA ILE A 22 0.10 -6.20 -8.97
C ILE A 22 -1.21 -5.71 -9.59
N ALA A 23 -2.29 -5.63 -8.80
CA ALA A 23 -3.57 -5.12 -9.28
C ALA A 23 -3.47 -3.66 -9.72
N ALA A 24 -2.80 -2.80 -8.95
CA ALA A 24 -2.56 -1.41 -9.30
C ALA A 24 -1.73 -1.28 -10.59
N ALA A 25 -0.66 -2.07 -10.74
CA ALA A 25 0.16 -2.07 -11.95
C ALA A 25 -0.63 -2.56 -13.18
N ALA A 26 -1.46 -3.59 -13.04
CA ALA A 26 -2.29 -4.10 -14.12
C ALA A 26 -3.36 -3.07 -14.56
N LEU A 27 -4.04 -2.44 -13.59
CA LEU A 27 -5.02 -1.38 -13.85
C LEU A 27 -4.37 -0.14 -14.48
N TRP A 28 -3.18 0.24 -14.01
CA TRP A 28 -2.39 1.31 -14.61
C TRP A 28 -2.04 1.00 -16.06
N TRP A 29 -1.58 -0.22 -16.33
CA TRP A 29 -1.21 -0.63 -17.68
C TRP A 29 -2.42 -0.61 -18.63
N PHE A 30 -3.57 -1.10 -18.15
CA PHE A 30 -4.82 -1.08 -18.89
C PHE A 30 -5.29 0.35 -19.15
N GLY A 31 -5.21 1.23 -18.13
CA GLY A 31 -5.53 2.65 -18.25
C GLY A 31 -4.58 3.40 -19.18
N ALA A 32 -3.31 3.04 -19.22
CA ALA A 32 -2.30 3.63 -20.10
C ALA A 32 -2.55 3.27 -21.58
N ILE A 33 -2.97 2.03 -21.86
CA ILE A 33 -3.33 1.56 -23.20
C ILE A 33 -4.63 2.22 -23.67
N VAL A 34 -5.68 2.20 -22.85
CA VAL A 34 -7.00 2.77 -23.20
C VAL A 34 -6.95 4.29 -23.29
N GLY A 35 -6.20 4.95 -22.40
CA GLY A 35 -6.07 6.41 -22.37
C GLY A 35 -5.08 6.97 -23.39
N GLY A 36 -4.40 6.12 -24.16
CA GLY A 36 -3.46 6.56 -25.20
C GLY A 36 -2.19 7.23 -24.67
N PHE A 37 -1.81 6.99 -23.40
CA PHE A 37 -0.71 7.68 -22.72
C PHE A 37 0.69 7.30 -23.21
N GLY A 38 0.81 6.34 -24.15
CA GLY A 38 2.07 5.88 -24.75
C GLY A 38 2.83 4.86 -23.87
N MET A 39 3.54 3.91 -24.51
CA MET A 39 4.21 2.81 -23.78
C MET A 39 5.25 3.29 -22.76
N LYS A 40 5.93 4.40 -23.04
CA LYS A 40 6.95 4.99 -22.17
C LYS A 40 6.35 5.40 -20.81
N ASN A 41 5.11 5.90 -20.81
CA ASN A 41 4.39 6.29 -19.60
C ASN A 41 3.81 5.08 -18.86
N ALA A 42 3.36 4.06 -19.59
CA ALA A 42 2.90 2.81 -19.00
C ALA A 42 4.02 2.14 -18.18
N THR A 43 5.24 2.05 -18.73
CA THR A 43 6.40 1.45 -18.04
C THR A 43 6.84 2.25 -16.81
N VAL A 44 6.70 3.57 -16.87
CA VAL A 44 7.12 4.48 -15.80
C VAL A 44 6.19 4.40 -14.59
N GLY A 45 4.86 4.39 -14.79
CA GLY A 45 3.93 4.18 -13.66
C GLY A 45 3.96 2.75 -13.12
N ALA A 46 4.29 1.74 -13.94
CA ALA A 46 4.58 0.40 -13.44
C ALA A 46 5.84 0.37 -12.54
N ALA A 47 6.88 1.14 -12.89
CA ALA A 47 8.06 1.29 -12.05
C ALA A 47 7.75 2.00 -10.72
N GLU A 48 6.86 2.98 -10.72
CA GLU A 48 6.36 3.63 -9.49
C GLU A 48 5.70 2.62 -8.54
N ALA A 49 4.80 1.77 -9.07
CA ALA A 49 4.18 0.70 -8.30
C ALA A 49 5.21 -0.29 -7.71
N GLY A 50 6.29 -0.55 -8.44
CA GLY A 50 7.42 -1.35 -7.96
C GLY A 50 8.19 -0.68 -6.80
N ILE A 51 8.47 0.62 -6.89
CA ILE A 51 9.12 1.37 -5.80
C ILE A 51 8.23 1.35 -4.55
N LEU A 52 6.91 1.52 -4.73
CA LEU A 52 5.95 1.46 -3.63
C LEU A 52 5.86 0.08 -2.98
N LEU A 53 5.96 -1.01 -3.76
CA LEU A 53 6.09 -2.36 -3.22
C LEU A 53 7.35 -2.48 -2.35
N VAL A 54 8.51 -2.08 -2.86
CA VAL A 54 9.79 -2.20 -2.15
C VAL A 54 9.75 -1.44 -0.83
N VAL A 55 9.27 -0.20 -0.85
CA VAL A 55 9.13 0.63 0.36
C VAL A 55 8.14 0.01 1.33
N SER A 56 7.01 -0.51 0.83
CA SER A 56 6.01 -1.17 1.67
C SER A 56 6.56 -2.42 2.36
N LEU A 57 7.37 -3.22 1.66
CA LEU A 57 8.04 -4.39 2.22
C LEU A 57 9.12 -4.02 3.24
N ILE A 58 9.93 -2.99 2.96
CA ILE A 58 10.94 -2.49 3.92
C ILE A 58 10.25 -2.06 5.22
N ILE A 59 9.17 -1.28 5.13
CA ILE A 59 8.43 -0.86 6.32
C ILE A 59 7.80 -2.06 7.03
N LEU A 60 7.25 -3.03 6.29
CA LEU A 60 6.68 -4.24 6.88
C LEU A 60 7.74 -5.06 7.66
N VAL A 61 8.95 -5.17 7.13
CA VAL A 61 10.09 -5.82 7.81
C VAL A 61 10.49 -5.05 9.06
N LEU A 62 10.62 -3.72 8.98
CA LEU A 62 10.95 -2.86 10.12
C LEU A 62 9.92 -2.93 11.24
N PHE A 63 8.64 -3.02 10.85
CA PHE A 63 7.52 -3.08 11.78
C PHE A 63 7.49 -4.38 12.59
N SER A 64 7.92 -5.48 11.95
CA SER A 64 7.90 -6.83 12.51
C SER A 64 6.52 -7.17 13.13
N PRO A 65 5.46 -7.24 12.29
CA PRO A 65 4.05 -7.39 12.72
C PRO A 65 3.77 -8.68 13.51
N ALA A 66 4.68 -9.64 13.48
CA ALA A 66 4.62 -10.88 14.27
C ALA A 66 4.79 -10.66 15.79
N LYS A 67 5.30 -9.49 16.22
CA LYS A 67 5.37 -9.15 17.65
C LYS A 67 4.00 -8.73 18.17
N LYS A 68 3.53 -9.36 19.25
CA LYS A 68 2.33 -8.92 19.98
C LYS A 68 2.52 -7.49 20.48
N ARG A 69 1.61 -6.60 20.11
CA ARG A 69 1.60 -5.20 20.55
C ARG A 69 0.17 -4.75 20.84
N PRO A 70 -0.02 -3.70 21.67
CA PRO A 70 -1.33 -3.10 21.90
C PRO A 70 -1.95 -2.64 20.58
N ILE A 71 -3.27 -2.82 20.42
CA ILE A 71 -4.01 -2.40 19.22
C ILE A 71 -3.77 -0.91 18.90
N ALA A 72 -3.74 -0.05 19.92
CA ALA A 72 -3.46 1.38 19.75
C ALA A 72 -2.07 1.65 19.15
N THR A 73 -1.06 0.89 19.59
CA THR A 73 0.30 0.97 19.02
C THR A 73 0.34 0.45 17.60
N ILE A 74 -0.44 -0.58 17.26
CA ILE A 74 -0.49 -1.06 15.88
C ILE A 74 -1.15 -0.04 14.97
N ALA A 75 -2.26 0.58 15.41
CA ALA A 75 -2.97 1.60 14.63
C ALA A 75 -2.11 2.84 14.35
N THR A 76 -1.38 3.38 15.34
CA THR A 76 -0.52 4.56 15.14
C THR A 76 0.63 4.28 14.18
N LEU A 77 1.23 3.11 14.34
CA LEU A 77 2.42 2.69 13.61
C LEU A 77 2.01 2.30 12.17
N TRP A 78 0.79 1.80 11.97
CA TRP A 78 0.16 1.62 10.66
C TRP A 78 -0.15 2.95 9.97
N SER A 79 -0.71 3.92 10.71
CA SER A 79 -0.97 5.27 10.19
C SER A 79 0.32 5.96 9.74
N ALA A 80 1.39 5.86 10.54
CA ALA A 80 2.71 6.36 10.19
C ALA A 80 3.27 5.68 8.93
N THR A 81 3.09 4.35 8.81
CA THR A 81 3.50 3.58 7.65
C THR A 81 2.77 4.02 6.37
N SER A 82 1.45 4.19 6.43
CA SER A 82 0.64 4.70 5.31
C SER A 82 1.05 6.12 4.92
N PHE A 83 1.40 6.97 5.89
CA PHE A 83 1.89 8.32 5.62
C PHE A 83 3.24 8.32 4.89
N VAL A 84 4.18 7.46 5.29
CA VAL A 84 5.46 7.31 4.58
C VAL A 84 5.25 6.81 3.16
N ARG A 85 4.34 5.84 2.95
CA ARG A 85 4.00 5.37 1.60
C ARG A 85 3.37 6.46 0.74
N PHE A 86 2.51 7.29 1.33
CA PHE A 86 1.93 8.46 0.66
C PHE A 86 3.01 9.45 0.24
N LEU A 87 3.95 9.80 1.13
CA LEU A 87 5.07 10.67 0.79
C LEU A 87 5.99 10.06 -0.27
N THR A 88 6.21 8.75 -0.22
CA THR A 88 7.04 8.06 -1.20
C THR A 88 6.38 8.01 -2.57
N ALA A 89 5.07 7.76 -2.62
CA ALA A 89 4.29 7.81 -3.86
C ALA A 89 4.28 9.24 -4.42
N LEU A 90 4.08 10.24 -3.57
CA LEU A 90 4.08 11.64 -3.99
C LEU A 90 5.47 12.07 -4.49
N GLY A 91 6.54 11.66 -3.81
CA GLY A 91 7.92 11.90 -4.23
C GLY A 91 8.25 11.20 -5.55
N ALA A 92 7.87 9.93 -5.71
CA ALA A 92 8.07 9.17 -6.94
C ALA A 92 7.30 9.80 -8.10
N SER A 93 6.00 10.07 -7.93
CA SER A 93 5.18 10.80 -8.88
C SER A 93 5.78 12.16 -9.28
N THR A 94 6.32 12.93 -8.32
CA THR A 94 6.93 14.25 -8.58
C THR A 94 8.23 14.12 -9.38
N LEU A 95 9.03 13.09 -9.08
CA LEU A 95 10.23 12.75 -9.84
C LEU A 95 9.88 12.36 -11.29
N LEU A 96 8.79 11.60 -11.48
CA LEU A 96 8.31 11.23 -12.79
C LEU A 96 7.75 12.43 -13.58
N TYR A 97 7.10 13.38 -12.91
CA TYR A 97 6.70 14.65 -13.51
C TYR A 97 7.92 15.42 -14.06
N TYR A 98 8.98 15.55 -13.26
CA TYR A 98 10.18 16.29 -13.65
C TYR A 98 11.04 15.56 -14.70
N VAL A 99 11.20 14.25 -14.58
CA VAL A 99 12.14 13.46 -15.41
C VAL A 99 11.48 12.93 -16.69
N ALA A 100 10.21 12.54 -16.63
CA ALA A 100 9.51 11.92 -17.75
C ALA A 100 8.53 12.88 -18.46
N GLN A 101 8.47 14.16 -18.07
CA GLN A 101 7.49 15.15 -18.56
C GLN A 101 6.06 14.61 -18.56
N PHE A 102 5.72 13.91 -17.49
CA PHE A 102 4.41 13.32 -17.34
C PHE A 102 3.32 14.39 -17.24
N GLU A 103 2.20 14.20 -17.92
CA GLU A 103 1.05 15.08 -17.74
C GLU A 103 0.50 14.94 -16.32
N LEU A 104 0.24 16.08 -15.66
CA LEU A 104 -0.24 16.16 -14.27
C LEU A 104 -1.47 15.26 -14.02
N ARG A 105 -2.35 15.14 -15.02
CA ARG A 105 -3.56 14.31 -14.95
C ARG A 105 -3.25 12.82 -14.83
N SER A 106 -2.27 12.34 -15.59
CA SER A 106 -1.86 10.93 -15.59
C SER A 106 -1.16 10.60 -14.25
N MET A 107 -0.30 11.52 -13.78
CA MET A 107 0.37 11.42 -12.48
C MET A 107 -0.62 11.30 -11.30
N MET A 108 -1.61 12.19 -11.23
CA MET A 108 -2.63 12.12 -10.16
C MET A 108 -3.40 10.81 -10.17
N PHE A 109 -3.65 10.25 -11.35
CA PHE A 109 -4.39 8.99 -11.49
C PHE A 109 -3.54 7.78 -11.07
N SER A 110 -2.26 7.73 -11.42
CA SER A 110 -1.32 6.66 -10.98
C SER A 110 -1.24 6.61 -9.46
N PHE A 111 -0.99 7.78 -8.88
CA PHE A 111 -0.85 7.99 -7.46
C PHE A 111 -2.11 7.59 -6.68
N LEU A 112 -3.27 8.11 -7.08
CA LEU A 112 -4.54 7.83 -6.40
C LEU A 112 -4.89 6.35 -6.49
N LEU A 113 -4.68 5.72 -7.65
CA LEU A 113 -4.99 4.32 -7.84
C LEU A 113 -4.13 3.43 -6.93
N ALA A 114 -2.82 3.65 -6.90
CA ALA A 114 -1.90 2.90 -6.06
C ALA A 114 -2.20 3.10 -4.57
N ALA A 115 -2.41 4.35 -4.14
CA ALA A 115 -2.69 4.68 -2.75
C ALA A 115 -4.01 4.07 -2.26
N VAL A 116 -5.09 4.18 -3.04
CA VAL A 116 -6.42 3.66 -2.67
C VAL A 116 -6.42 2.13 -2.59
N PHE A 117 -5.83 1.43 -3.55
CA PHE A 117 -5.80 -0.04 -3.54
C PHE A 117 -5.00 -0.60 -2.36
N LEU A 118 -3.84 0.00 -2.06
CA LEU A 118 -3.07 -0.37 -0.87
C LEU A 118 -3.89 -0.14 0.41
N LEU A 119 -4.53 1.02 0.53
CA LEU A 119 -5.32 1.35 1.72
C LEU A 119 -6.50 0.38 1.92
N VAL A 120 -7.23 0.05 0.84
CA VAL A 120 -8.39 -0.85 0.90
C VAL A 120 -7.96 -2.28 1.25
N ALA A 121 -6.92 -2.81 0.61
CA ALA A 121 -6.42 -4.15 0.89
C ALA A 121 -5.94 -4.30 2.34
N GLU A 122 -5.23 -3.30 2.85
CA GLU A 122 -4.72 -3.28 4.22
C GLU A 122 -5.83 -3.12 5.25
N THR A 123 -6.81 -2.24 4.99
CA THR A 123 -7.98 -2.07 5.87
C THR A 123 -8.79 -3.36 5.97
N LYS A 124 -8.94 -4.09 4.86
CA LYS A 124 -9.63 -5.38 4.85
C LYS A 124 -8.95 -6.43 5.74
N ILE A 125 -7.62 -6.50 5.73
CA ILE A 125 -6.87 -7.43 6.58
C ILE A 125 -6.97 -7.03 8.05
N LEU A 126 -6.84 -5.73 8.34
CA LEU A 126 -6.97 -5.24 9.71
C LEU A 126 -8.36 -5.53 10.26
N ALA A 127 -9.41 -5.28 9.48
CA ALA A 127 -10.79 -5.56 9.84
C ALA A 127 -11.04 -7.07 10.07
N ASN A 128 -10.55 -7.94 9.18
CA ASN A 128 -10.65 -9.38 9.36
C ASN A 128 -9.94 -9.85 10.63
N THR A 129 -8.72 -9.37 10.88
CA THR A 129 -7.95 -9.77 12.07
C THR A 129 -8.63 -9.29 13.35
N LEU A 130 -9.20 -8.09 13.35
CA LEU A 130 -9.93 -7.55 14.49
C LEU A 130 -11.25 -8.30 14.74
N SER A 131 -11.94 -8.69 13.67
CA SER A 131 -13.14 -9.52 13.75
C SER A 131 -12.86 -10.90 14.35
N GLU A 132 -11.78 -11.55 13.92
CA GLU A 132 -11.33 -12.86 14.40
C GLU A 132 -10.87 -12.80 15.88
N TYR A 133 -10.20 -11.71 16.28
CA TYR A 133 -9.89 -11.45 17.68
C TYR A 133 -11.17 -11.28 18.52
N ASN A 134 -12.17 -10.52 18.03
CA ASN A 134 -13.41 -10.31 18.78
C ASN A 134 -14.24 -11.60 18.94
N THR A 135 -14.22 -12.50 17.94
CA THR A 135 -14.90 -13.80 18.02
C THR A 135 -14.21 -14.73 19.01
N THR A 136 -12.88 -14.82 18.98
CA THR A 136 -12.09 -15.66 19.89
C THR A 136 -12.07 -15.19 21.35
N THR A 137 -12.46 -13.94 21.64
CA THR A 137 -12.53 -13.41 23.01
C THR A 137 -13.92 -13.55 23.64
N HIS A 138 -14.93 -13.93 22.85
CA HIS A 138 -16.34 -14.04 23.26
C HIS A 138 -16.85 -15.50 23.36
N ASP A 139 -16.01 -16.49 23.05
CA ASP A 139 -16.18 -17.91 23.41
C ASP A 139 -15.41 -18.23 24.72
#